data_AF-A0AAV2IJ73-F1
#
_entry.id   AF-A0AAV2IJ73-F1
#
_cell.length_a   1.000
_cell.length_b   1.000
_cell.length_c   1.000
_cell.angle_alpha   90.00
_cell.angle_beta   90.00
_cell.angle_gamma   90.00
#
_symmetry.space_group_name_H-M   'P 1'
#
loop_
_entity.id
_entity.type
_entity.pdbx_description
1 polymer ?
#
loop_
_entity_poly.entity_id
_entity_poly.type
_entity_poly.pdbx_seq_one_letter_code
_entity_poly.pdbx_strand_id
1 'polypeptide(L)'
;MANTSLNSYLHSVDEAVKQCDSDEAARLLSFRDPHVASPHLQLERADNQCRRVLESPFDEMVAAHLRCCWAVGNHDFAEAYNNQAVVLDPS
;
A
#
# COMPACT_ATOMS: atom_id res chain seq x y z
N MET A 1 -13.25 -4.63 -12.46
CA MET A 1 -12.63 -3.48 -11.77
C MET A 1 -12.51 -3.87 -10.31
N ALA A 2 -11.31 -3.83 -9.74
CA ALA A 2 -11.14 -4.10 -8.31
C ALA A 2 -11.84 -2.98 -7.53
N ASN A 3 -12.75 -3.36 -6.64
CA ASN A 3 -13.52 -2.42 -5.81
C ASN A 3 -13.25 -2.71 -4.34
N THR A 4 -11.97 -2.65 -3.96
CA THR A 4 -11.54 -2.80 -2.58
C THR A 4 -11.54 -1.43 -1.92
N SER A 5 -12.21 -1.30 -0.78
CA SER A 5 -12.20 -0.08 0.03
C SER A 5 -10.90 0.04 0.81
N LEU A 6 -10.49 1.28 1.13
CA LEU A 6 -9.29 1.55 1.93
C LEU A 6 -9.32 0.82 3.28
N ASN A 7 -10.42 0.91 4.02
CA ASN A 7 -10.52 0.28 5.33
C ASN A 7 -10.42 -1.25 5.24
N SER A 8 -11.05 -1.88 4.25
CA SER A 8 -10.93 -3.33 4.06
C SER A 8 -9.50 -3.73 3.74
N TYR A 9 -8.81 -2.94 2.92
CA TYR A 9 -7.41 -3.18 2.58
C TYR A 9 -6.50 -3.03 3.81
N LEU A 10 -6.62 -1.93 4.57
CA LEU A 10 -5.80 -1.69 5.76
C LEU A 10 -5.98 -2.78 6.81
N HIS A 11 -7.22 -3.22 7.07
CA HIS A 11 -7.47 -4.33 7.99
C HIS A 11 -6.92 -5.66 7.49
N SER A 12 -6.96 -5.93 6.17
CA SER A 12 -6.38 -7.15 5.63
C SER A 12 -4.86 -7.18 5.80
N VAL A 13 -4.19 -6.03 5.61
CA VAL A 13 -2.75 -5.91 5.85
C VAL A 13 -2.41 -6.07 7.33
N ASP A 14 -3.17 -5.41 8.22
CA ASP A 14 -2.98 -5.52 9.67
C ASP A 14 -3.10 -6.97 10.16
N GLU A 15 -4.12 -7.69 9.69
CA GLU A 15 -4.30 -9.11 10.01
C GLU A 15 -3.15 -9.98 9.47
N ALA A 16 -2.75 -9.80 8.21
CA ALA A 16 -1.64 -10.56 7.62
C ALA A 16 -0.33 -10.36 8.40
N VAL A 17 -0.04 -9.13 8.81
CA VAL A 17 1.12 -8.79 9.64
C VAL A 17 1.03 -9.43 11.02
N LYS A 18 -0.10 -9.31 11.71
CA LYS A 18 -0.31 -9.89 13.05
C LYS A 18 -0.24 -11.41 13.07
N GLN A 19 -0.66 -12.05 12.00
CA GLN A 19 -0.62 -13.50 11.85
C GLN A 19 0.75 -14.00 11.34
N CYS A 20 1.69 -13.09 11.07
CA CYS A 20 2.97 -13.39 10.44
C CYS A 20 2.83 -14.13 9.09
N ASP A 21 1.75 -13.85 8.35
CA ASP A 21 1.50 -14.41 7.03
C ASP A 21 2.23 -13.56 5.97
N SER A 22 3.49 -13.94 5.73
CA SER A 22 4.36 -13.21 4.80
C SER A 22 3.89 -13.29 3.35
N ASP A 23 3.22 -14.37 2.96
CA ASP A 23 2.75 -14.56 1.58
C ASP A 23 1.58 -13.62 1.29
N GLU A 24 0.63 -13.51 2.22
CA GLU A 24 -0.50 -12.60 2.10
C GLU A 24 -0.06 -11.13 2.20
N ALA A 25 0.83 -10.80 3.14
CA ALA A 25 1.39 -9.45 3.24
C ALA A 25 2.14 -9.06 1.96
N ALA A 26 2.94 -9.97 1.39
CA ALA A 26 3.63 -9.74 0.12
C ALA A 26 2.65 -9.57 -1.04
N ARG A 27 1.56 -10.36 -1.10
CA ARG A 27 0.53 -10.20 -2.12
C ARG A 27 -0.13 -8.82 -2.04
N LEU A 28 -0.56 -8.41 -0.84
CA LEU A 28 -1.23 -7.13 -0.60
C LEU A 28 -0.32 -5.92 -0.85
N LEU A 29 0.98 -6.03 -0.59
CA LEU A 29 1.96 -4.97 -0.85
C LEU A 29 2.58 -5.06 -2.26
N SER A 30 2.14 -6.00 -3.09
CA SER A 30 2.65 -6.13 -4.46
C SER A 30 1.81 -5.35 -5.47
N PHE A 31 2.47 -4.88 -6.53
CA PHE A 31 1.81 -4.32 -7.70
C PHE A 31 1.12 -5.36 -8.61
N ARG A 32 1.24 -6.65 -8.27
CA ARG A 32 0.70 -7.74 -9.09
C ARG A 32 -0.76 -8.02 -8.78
N ASP A 33 -1.24 -7.55 -7.64
CA ASP A 33 -2.59 -7.80 -7.20
C ASP A 33 -3.58 -6.80 -7.81
N PRO A 34 -4.79 -7.24 -8.23
CA PRO A 34 -5.76 -6.37 -8.89
C PRO A 34 -6.18 -5.13 -8.08
N HIS A 35 -6.02 -5.13 -6.75
CA HIS A 35 -6.42 -4.00 -5.89
C HIS A 35 -5.73 -2.68 -6.25
N VAL A 36 -4.53 -2.72 -6.85
CA VAL A 36 -3.75 -1.54 -7.25
C VAL A 36 -4.53 -0.64 -8.22
N ALA A 37 -5.41 -1.23 -9.02
CA ALA A 37 -6.29 -0.50 -9.94
C ALA A 37 -7.53 0.10 -9.25
N SER A 38 -7.73 -0.11 -7.94
CA SER A 38 -8.84 0.47 -7.19
C SER A 38 -8.59 1.96 -6.96
N PRO A 39 -9.48 2.86 -7.43
CA PRO A 39 -9.36 4.30 -7.17
C PRO A 39 -9.36 4.63 -5.66
N HIS A 40 -9.94 3.77 -4.83
CA HIS A 40 -9.96 3.93 -3.38
C HIS A 40 -8.61 3.70 -2.70
N LEU A 41 -7.66 3.07 -3.40
CA LEU A 41 -6.31 2.80 -2.92
C LEU A 41 -5.27 3.70 -3.60
N GLN A 42 -5.68 4.50 -4.58
CA GLN A 42 -4.86 5.49 -5.27
C GLN A 42 -4.89 6.81 -4.48
N LEU A 43 -4.14 6.87 -3.38
CA LEU A 43 -4.12 8.01 -2.48
C LEU A 43 -2.74 8.66 -2.41
N GLU A 44 -2.65 9.93 -2.81
CA GLU A 44 -1.42 10.75 -2.70
C GLU A 44 -1.00 10.96 -1.23
N ARG A 45 -1.96 11.01 -0.30
CA ARG A 45 -1.73 11.22 1.14
C ARG A 45 -2.56 10.26 1.97
N ALA A 46 -1.91 9.22 2.50
CA ALA A 46 -2.56 8.15 3.27
C ALA A 46 -1.97 7.96 4.68
N ASP A 47 -0.98 8.76 5.08
CA ASP A 47 -0.18 8.55 6.29
C ASP A 47 -1.04 8.53 7.56
N ASN A 48 -1.99 9.46 7.68
CA ASN A 48 -2.89 9.53 8.84
C ASN A 48 -3.87 8.35 8.91
N GLN A 49 -4.33 7.86 7.76
CA GLN A 49 -5.23 6.72 7.68
C GLN A 49 -4.50 5.43 8.05
N CYS A 50 -3.26 5.26 7.56
CA CYS A 50 -2.43 4.10 7.87
C CYS A 50 -2.06 4.06 9.36
N ARG A 51 -1.58 5.17 9.94
CA ARG A 51 -1.24 5.28 11.38
C ARG A 51 -2.37 4.98 12.35
N ARG A 52 -3.63 5.09 11.90
CA ARG A 52 -4.80 4.78 12.75
C ARG A 52 -5.10 3.29 12.83
N VAL A 53 -4.57 2.49 11.91
CA VAL A 53 -4.89 1.07 11.76
C VAL A 53 -3.65 0.20 11.95
N LEU A 54 -2.52 0.62 11.39
CA LEU A 54 -1.28 -0.13 11.35
C LEU A 54 -0.27 0.44 12.35
N GLU A 55 0.54 -0.45 12.92
CA GLU A 55 1.68 -0.07 13.75
C GLU A 55 2.93 0.16 12.90
N SER A 56 3.88 0.94 13.44
CA SER A 56 5.18 1.14 12.82
C SER A 56 6.00 -0.16 12.80
N PRO A 57 6.70 -0.49 11.69
CA PRO A 57 6.93 0.32 10.49
C PRO A 57 5.91 0.12 9.35
N PHE A 58 4.87 -0.70 9.56
CA PHE A 58 3.94 -1.10 8.50
C PHE A 58 3.03 0.04 8.04
N ASP A 59 2.72 1.00 8.93
CA ASP A 59 2.00 2.21 8.57
C ASP A 59 2.72 3.02 7.46
N GLU A 60 4.04 3.18 7.58
CA GLU A 60 4.88 3.89 6.62
C GLU A 60 5.00 3.12 5.30
N MET A 61 5.22 1.81 5.37
CA MET A 61 5.30 0.94 4.20
C MET A 61 4.00 0.96 3.38
N VAL A 62 2.85 0.85 4.06
CA VAL A 62 1.54 0.85 3.41
C VAL A 62 1.20 2.23 2.86
N ALA A 63 1.52 3.31 3.57
CA ALA A 63 1.34 4.67 3.07
C ALA A 63 2.16 4.89 1.79
N ALA A 64 3.41 4.40 1.75
CA ALA A 64 4.24 4.45 0.55
C ALA A 64 3.63 3.67 -0.61
N HIS A 65 3.12 2.44 -0.36
CA HIS A 65 2.45 1.63 -1.38
C HIS A 65 1.21 2.31 -1.98
N LEU A 66 0.38 2.96 -1.15
CA LEU A 66 -0.81 3.67 -1.63
C LEU A 66 -0.46 4.89 -2.48
N ARG A 67 0.62 5.62 -2.14
CA ARG A 67 1.18 6.69 -3.00
C ARG A 67 1.67 6.15 -4.33
N CYS A 68 2.34 5.01 -4.27
CA CYS A 68 2.78 4.22 -5.42
C CYS A 68 1.61 3.85 -6.35
N CYS A 69 0.50 3.36 -5.79
CA CYS A 69 -0.72 3.07 -6.55
C CYS A 69 -1.30 4.33 -7.21
N TRP A 70 -1.32 5.46 -6.51
CA TRP A 70 -1.76 6.75 -7.05
C TRP A 70 -0.92 7.22 -8.24
N ALA A 71 0.40 7.18 -8.11
CA ALA A 71 1.32 7.58 -9.19
C ALA A 71 1.13 6.71 -10.45
N VAL A 72 0.99 5.38 -10.28
CA VAL A 72 0.68 4.45 -11.38
C VAL A 72 -0.69 4.76 -12.00
N GLY A 73 -1.71 5.04 -11.18
CA GLY A 73 -3.04 5.42 -11.66
C GLY A 73 -3.05 6.70 -12.51
N ASN A 74 -2.13 7.63 -12.25
CA ASN A 74 -1.97 8.87 -13.00
C ASN A 74 -1.03 8.75 -14.22
N HIS A 75 -0.56 7.53 -14.55
CA HIS A 75 0.46 7.29 -15.58
C HIS A 75 1.81 7.98 -15.32
N ASP A 76 2.09 8.40 -14.07
CA ASP A 76 3.39 8.91 -13.65
C ASP A 76 4.27 7.75 -13.15
N PHE A 77 4.82 7.01 -14.11
CA PHE A 77 5.65 5.84 -13.84
C PHE A 77 7.02 6.20 -13.24
N ALA A 78 7.48 7.45 -13.37
CA ALA A 78 8.73 7.91 -12.79
C ALA A 78 8.59 8.11 -11.27
N GLU A 79 7.46 8.67 -10.82
CA GLU A 79 7.14 8.83 -9.40
C GLU A 79 6.86 7.48 -8.71
N ALA A 80 6.24 6.53 -9.40
CA ALA A 80 6.02 5.17 -8.88
C ALA A 80 7.35 4.46 -8.56
N TYR A 81 8.35 4.58 -9.43
CA TYR A 81 9.68 4.00 -9.20
C TYR A 81 10.40 4.63 -7.99
N ASN A 82 10.32 5.95 -7.83
CA ASN A 82 10.95 6.65 -6.70
C ASN A 82 10.30 6.29 -5.35
N ASN A 83 8.97 6.15 -5.29
CA ASN A 83 8.27 5.72 -4.07
C ASN A 83 8.55 4.24 -3.73
N GLN A 84 8.71 3.38 -4.74
CA GLN A 84 9.08 1.98 -4.53
C GLN A 84 10.50 1.83 -3.97
N ALA A 85 11.43 2.71 -4.35
CA ALA A 85 12.80 2.71 -3.83
C ALA A 85 12.87 3.01 -2.32
N VAL A 86 11.98 3.84 -1.79
CA VAL A 86 11.88 4.13 -0.34
C VAL A 86 11.49 2.89 0.48
N VAL A 87 10.70 1.98 -0.10
CA VAL A 87 10.31 0.71 0.56
C VAL A 87 11.48 -0.28 0.62
N LEU A 88 12.49 -0.14 -0.24
CA LEU A 88 13.61 -1.07 -0.37
C LEU A 88 14.88 -0.64 0.38
N ASP A 89 15.01 0.64 0.75
CA ASP A 89 16.17 1.17 1.48
C ASP A 89 15.73 2.24 2.52
N PRO A 90 15.31 1.85 3.72
CA PRO A 90 15.09 2.77 4.82
C PRO A 90 16.45 3.08 5.46
N SER A 91 17.09 4.15 4.98
CA SER A 91 18.31 4.72 5.58
C SER A 91 18.08 5.30 6.97
#